data_AF-A0A822IYI3-F1
#
_entry.id   AF-A0A822IYI3-F1
#
_cell.length_a   1.000
_cell.length_b   1.000
_cell.length_c   1.000
_cell.angle_alpha   90.00
_cell.angle_beta   90.00
_cell.angle_gamma   90.00
#
_symmetry.space_group_name_H-M   'P 1'
#
loop_
_entity.id
_entity.type
_entity.pdbx_description
1 polymer ?
#
loop_
_entity_poly.entity_id
_entity_poly.type
_entity_poly.pdbx_seq_one_letter_code
_entity_poly.pdbx_strand_id
1 'polypeptide(L)'
;MNKEVNKKEVLNETFKIILNKPIILLPMIILVLFSRLQDYLARSYIDIPGNIKSIEDLMPVLPSILAYFIISSILLCIIYAIIEGIYTVTIKNILENKDVNLGTASGLTSKKAPILIASGFLIGLMISAGTLLLIIPGMYFTIWYFYTIPFIMLENRGVLDGMKASKEFARNKKSNTIYFLTIPFLYLFLGSSIAGVVFYSVPMAYYAINIVLDSIIFTWYSVIPVYVYLKEFGRW
;
A
#
# COMPACT_ATOMS: atom_id res chain seq x y z
N MET A 1 27.38 -15.09 3.09
CA MET A 1 27.45 -14.94 1.62
C MET A 1 26.06 -14.48 1.16
N ASN A 2 25.88 -13.18 0.90
CA ASN A 2 24.58 -12.62 0.49
C ASN A 2 24.25 -13.13 -0.92
N LYS A 3 23.36 -14.12 -1.04
CA LYS A 3 22.75 -14.44 -2.33
C LYS A 3 21.96 -13.21 -2.76
N GLU A 4 22.37 -12.61 -3.87
CA GLU A 4 21.64 -11.49 -4.46
C GLU A 4 20.20 -11.94 -4.74
N VAL A 5 19.23 -11.21 -4.18
CA VAL A 5 17.82 -11.56 -4.32
C VAL A 5 17.42 -11.51 -5.79
N ASN A 6 17.06 -12.66 -6.37
CA ASN A 6 16.58 -12.73 -7.75
C ASN A 6 15.24 -11.99 -7.88
N LYS A 7 15.28 -10.82 -8.50
CA LYS A 7 14.14 -9.91 -8.64
C LYS A 7 12.92 -10.55 -9.31
N LYS A 8 13.17 -11.34 -10.37
CA LYS A 8 12.11 -12.02 -11.14
C LYS A 8 11.48 -13.13 -10.31
N GLU A 9 12.30 -13.88 -9.57
CA GLU A 9 11.84 -14.91 -8.66
C GLU A 9 10.93 -14.31 -7.58
N VAL A 10 11.33 -13.22 -6.92
CA VAL A 10 10.50 -12.57 -5.89
C VAL A 10 9.15 -12.16 -6.44
N LEU A 11 9.11 -11.47 -7.58
CA LEU A 11 7.85 -11.04 -8.19
C LEU A 11 6.96 -12.23 -8.55
N ASN A 12 7.54 -13.28 -9.13
CA ASN A 12 6.80 -14.48 -9.52
C ASN A 12 6.24 -15.23 -8.30
N GLU A 13 7.06 -15.46 -7.27
CA GLU A 13 6.64 -16.20 -6.08
C GLU A 13 5.60 -15.42 -5.26
N THR A 14 5.77 -14.10 -5.12
CA THR A 14 4.77 -13.26 -4.43
C THR A 14 3.45 -13.22 -5.19
N PHE A 15 3.48 -13.18 -6.53
CA PHE A 15 2.28 -13.28 -7.34
C PHE A 15 1.62 -14.67 -7.25
N LYS A 16 2.40 -15.75 -7.26
CA LYS A 16 1.90 -17.12 -7.05
C LYS A 16 1.23 -17.29 -5.69
N ILE A 17 1.76 -16.66 -4.62
CA ILE A 17 1.12 -16.68 -3.31
C ILE A 17 -0.32 -16.13 -3.39
N ILE A 18 -0.52 -15.03 -4.12
CA ILE A 18 -1.85 -14.44 -4.33
C ILE A 18 -2.76 -15.38 -5.11
N LEU A 19 -2.27 -15.98 -6.20
CA LEU A 19 -3.05 -16.92 -7.02
C LEU A 19 -3.44 -18.19 -6.25
N ASN A 20 -2.52 -18.72 -5.44
CA ASN A 20 -2.74 -19.97 -4.69
C ASN A 20 -3.59 -19.76 -3.42
N LYS A 21 -3.61 -18.55 -2.86
CA LYS A 21 -4.35 -18.21 -1.64
C LYS A 21 -5.14 -16.91 -1.84
N PRO A 22 -6.18 -16.91 -2.70
CA PRO A 22 -6.90 -15.68 -3.06
C PRO A 22 -7.58 -14.99 -1.88
N ILE A 23 -7.80 -15.69 -0.76
CA ILE A 23 -8.31 -15.10 0.48
C ILE A 23 -7.46 -13.93 0.98
N ILE A 24 -6.17 -13.86 0.64
CA ILE A 24 -5.30 -12.73 1.02
C ILE A 24 -5.64 -11.43 0.29
N LEU A 25 -6.47 -11.47 -0.77
CA LEU A 25 -6.98 -10.26 -1.43
C LEU A 25 -8.01 -9.53 -0.56
N LEU A 26 -8.69 -10.26 0.34
CA LEU A 26 -9.86 -9.75 1.07
C LEU A 26 -9.61 -8.44 1.85
N PRO A 27 -8.49 -8.27 2.59
CA PRO A 27 -8.19 -6.99 3.26
C PRO A 27 -8.10 -5.81 2.28
N MET A 28 -7.46 -5.99 1.12
CA MET A 28 -7.32 -4.93 0.12
C MET A 28 -8.60 -4.68 -0.65
N ILE A 29 -9.40 -5.71 -0.95
CA ILE A 29 -10.73 -5.53 -1.55
C ILE A 29 -11.58 -4.63 -0.65
N ILE A 30 -11.58 -4.86 0.67
CA ILE A 30 -12.31 -4.02 1.62
C ILE A 30 -11.78 -2.57 1.59
N LEU A 31 -10.46 -2.36 1.58
CA LEU A 31 -9.88 -1.02 1.50
C LEU A 31 -10.24 -0.30 0.20
N VAL A 32 -10.16 -0.99 -0.94
CA VAL A 32 -10.48 -0.43 -2.26
C VAL A 32 -11.98 -0.10 -2.34
N LEU A 33 -12.87 -0.98 -1.88
CA LEU A 33 -14.30 -0.67 -1.82
C LEU A 33 -14.60 0.52 -0.91
N PHE A 34 -13.91 0.60 0.24
CA PHE A 34 -14.02 1.72 1.14
C PHE A 34 -13.53 3.03 0.50
N SER A 35 -12.42 3.02 -0.24
CA SER A 35 -11.96 4.22 -0.96
C SER A 35 -12.92 4.63 -2.08
N ARG A 36 -13.52 3.68 -2.81
CA ARG A 36 -14.55 3.98 -3.82
C ARG A 36 -15.80 4.58 -3.19
N LEU A 37 -16.21 4.09 -2.02
CA LEU A 37 -17.32 4.65 -1.27
C LEU A 37 -17.02 6.10 -0.84
N GLN A 38 -15.81 6.36 -0.32
CA GLN A 38 -15.39 7.73 0.03
C GLN A 38 -15.48 8.65 -1.19
N ASP A 39 -14.95 8.25 -2.34
CA ASP A 39 -14.98 9.05 -3.58
C ASP A 39 -16.42 9.35 -4.04
N TYR A 40 -17.31 8.37 -3.92
CA TYR A 40 -18.73 8.56 -4.22
C TYR A 40 -19.39 9.56 -3.27
N LEU A 41 -19.15 9.42 -1.96
CA LEU A 41 -19.68 10.33 -0.96
C LEU A 41 -19.15 11.76 -1.17
N ALA A 42 -17.86 11.94 -1.44
CA ALA A 42 -17.28 13.25 -1.73
C ALA A 42 -18.00 13.95 -2.88
N ARG A 43 -18.26 13.24 -3.97
CA ARG A 43 -19.00 13.78 -5.13
C ARG A 43 -20.45 14.14 -4.81
N SER A 44 -21.04 13.53 -3.78
CA SER A 44 -22.42 13.83 -3.35
C SER A 44 -22.52 15.00 -2.37
N TYR A 45 -21.47 15.29 -1.60
CA TYR A 45 -21.47 16.35 -0.57
C TYR A 45 -20.73 17.62 -0.98
N ILE A 46 -19.75 17.51 -1.87
CA ILE A 46 -18.98 18.65 -2.36
C ILE A 46 -19.63 19.10 -3.66
N ASP A 47 -20.37 20.20 -3.60
CA ASP A 47 -21.00 20.84 -4.76
C ASP A 47 -19.93 21.55 -5.60
N ILE A 48 -19.26 20.80 -6.47
CA ILE A 48 -18.26 21.35 -7.38
C ILE A 48 -19.00 22.10 -8.49
N PRO A 49 -18.74 23.41 -8.70
CA PRO A 49 -19.38 24.17 -9.76
C PRO A 49 -19.20 23.48 -11.12
N GLY A 50 -20.30 23.25 -11.83
CA GLY A 50 -20.27 22.54 -13.12
C GLY A 50 -19.55 23.29 -14.25
N ASN A 51 -19.21 24.56 -14.07
CA ASN A 51 -18.55 25.42 -15.06
C ASN A 51 -17.38 26.17 -14.42
N ILE A 52 -16.26 25.47 -14.19
CA ILE A 52 -15.03 26.05 -13.68
C ILE A 52 -14.35 26.81 -14.83
N LYS A 53 -14.43 28.15 -14.81
CA LYS A 53 -13.77 29.02 -15.79
C LYS A 53 -12.49 29.63 -15.24
N SER A 54 -12.39 29.79 -13.92
CA SER A 54 -11.21 30.32 -13.24
C SER A 54 -10.98 29.63 -11.89
N ILE A 55 -9.82 29.89 -11.26
CA ILE A 55 -9.52 29.41 -9.90
C ILE A 55 -10.47 30.06 -8.86
N GLU A 56 -11.01 31.26 -9.15
CA GLU A 56 -11.91 31.98 -8.26
C GLU A 56 -13.21 31.19 -8.03
N ASP A 57 -13.68 30.46 -9.04
CA ASP A 57 -14.85 29.58 -8.96
C ASP A 57 -14.65 28.44 -7.94
N LEU A 58 -13.39 28.06 -7.68
CA LEU A 58 -13.04 27.00 -6.73
C LEU A 58 -12.86 27.49 -5.29
N MET A 59 -12.64 28.79 -5.08
CA MET A 59 -12.37 29.34 -3.75
C MET A 59 -13.47 29.02 -2.71
N PRO A 60 -14.78 29.07 -3.05
CA PRO A 60 -15.85 28.75 -2.09
C PRO A 60 -15.84 27.28 -1.63
N VAL A 61 -15.41 26.35 -2.49
CA VAL A 61 -15.44 24.90 -2.21
C VAL A 61 -14.10 24.36 -1.74
N LEU A 62 -13.02 25.15 -1.90
CA LEU A 62 -11.66 24.78 -1.54
C LEU A 62 -11.54 24.29 -0.09
N PRO A 63 -12.14 24.94 0.94
CA PRO A 63 -12.06 24.43 2.32
C PRO A 63 -12.66 23.04 2.46
N SER A 64 -13.80 22.77 1.82
CA SER A 64 -14.49 21.47 1.86
C SER A 64 -13.68 20.38 1.15
N ILE A 65 -13.07 20.71 0.00
CA ILE A 65 -12.19 19.81 -0.74
C ILE A 65 -10.96 19.45 0.11
N LEU A 66 -10.32 20.44 0.72
CA LEU A 66 -9.14 20.23 1.57
C LEU A 66 -9.49 19.42 2.82
N ALA A 67 -10.60 19.75 3.48
CA ALA A 67 -11.08 19.00 4.65
C ALA A 67 -11.35 17.53 4.30
N TYR A 68 -12.06 17.28 3.20
CA TYR A 68 -12.31 15.93 2.72
C TYR A 68 -11.00 15.18 2.42
N PHE A 69 -10.08 15.80 1.66
CA PHE A 69 -8.80 15.20 1.29
C PHE A 69 -7.96 14.83 2.51
N ILE A 70 -7.89 15.71 3.52
CA ILE A 70 -7.13 15.46 4.75
C ILE A 70 -7.76 14.30 5.53
N ILE A 71 -9.07 14.33 5.74
CA ILE A 71 -9.79 13.31 6.51
C ILE A 71 -9.70 11.94 5.82
N SER A 72 -9.96 11.89 4.51
CA SER A 72 -9.89 10.64 3.73
C SER A 72 -8.47 10.06 3.73
N SER A 73 -7.45 10.90 3.54
CA SER A 73 -6.05 10.47 3.56
C SER A 73 -5.64 9.89 4.91
N ILE A 74 -6.04 10.52 6.02
CA ILE A 74 -5.77 10.02 7.38
C ILE A 74 -6.46 8.68 7.60
N LEU A 75 -7.74 8.56 7.25
CA LEU A 75 -8.49 7.32 7.40
C LEU A 75 -7.88 6.18 6.57
N LEU A 76 -7.55 6.42 5.30
CA LEU A 76 -6.93 5.43 4.43
C LEU A 76 -5.55 5.03 4.94
N CYS A 77 -4.74 5.99 5.44
CA CYS A 77 -3.44 5.70 6.04
C CYS A 77 -3.57 4.77 7.26
N ILE A 78 -4.55 5.00 8.13
CA ILE A 78 -4.81 4.16 9.31
C ILE A 78 -5.18 2.74 8.88
N ILE A 79 -6.14 2.59 7.96
CA ILE A 79 -6.62 1.28 7.52
C ILE A 79 -5.50 0.53 6.79
N TYR A 80 -4.76 1.22 5.91
CA TYR A 80 -3.63 0.65 5.18
C TYR A 80 -2.53 0.14 6.11
N ALA A 81 -2.16 0.90 7.16
CA ALA A 81 -1.16 0.46 8.14
C ALA A 81 -1.56 -0.82 8.88
N ILE A 82 -2.86 -0.99 9.16
CA ILE A 82 -3.38 -2.24 9.75
C ILE A 82 -3.31 -3.38 8.72
N ILE A 83 -3.69 -3.13 7.48
CA ILE A 83 -3.65 -4.14 6.42
C ILE A 83 -2.22 -4.66 6.18
N GLU A 84 -1.22 -3.78 6.18
CA GLU A 84 0.21 -4.16 6.11
C GLU A 84 0.64 -5.10 7.25
N GLY A 85 0.12 -4.87 8.47
CA GLY A 85 0.35 -5.77 9.60
C GLY A 85 -0.31 -7.14 9.39
N ILE A 86 -1.53 -7.18 8.88
CA ILE A 86 -2.26 -8.42 8.53
C ILE A 86 -1.48 -9.21 7.48
N TYR A 87 -0.97 -8.54 6.44
CA TYR A 87 -0.14 -9.18 5.42
C TYR A 87 1.14 -9.76 6.01
N THR A 88 1.78 -9.05 6.93
CA THR A 88 3.01 -9.53 7.56
C THR A 88 2.81 -10.87 8.27
N VAL A 89 1.74 -11.01 9.06
CA VAL A 89 1.42 -12.26 9.76
C VAL A 89 0.98 -13.34 8.77
N THR A 90 0.15 -12.98 7.81
CA THR A 90 -0.44 -13.93 6.85
C THR A 90 0.63 -14.54 5.95
N ILE A 91 1.52 -13.73 5.38
CA ILE A 91 2.60 -14.22 4.51
C ILE A 91 3.59 -15.07 5.29
N LYS A 92 3.91 -14.69 6.54
CA LYS A 92 4.71 -15.55 7.41
C LYS A 92 4.07 -16.93 7.58
N ASN A 93 2.79 -17.00 7.91
CA ASN A 93 2.10 -18.27 8.08
C ASN A 93 2.09 -19.10 6.78
N ILE A 94 1.88 -18.47 5.62
CA ILE A 94 1.93 -19.16 4.31
C ILE A 94 3.30 -19.78 4.06
N LEU A 95 4.38 -19.03 4.28
CA LEU A 95 5.74 -19.52 4.06
C LEU A 95 6.14 -20.62 5.05
N GLU A 96 5.62 -20.58 6.28
CA GLU A 96 5.78 -21.63 7.29
C GLU A 96 4.82 -22.82 7.10
N ASN A 97 4.07 -22.89 6.00
CA ASN A 97 3.04 -23.91 5.71
C ASN A 97 1.96 -24.05 6.81
N LYS A 98 1.64 -22.96 7.50
CA LYS A 98 0.57 -22.88 8.48
C LYS A 98 -0.75 -22.43 7.83
N ASP A 99 -1.86 -22.75 8.49
CA ASP A 99 -3.18 -22.33 8.01
C ASP A 99 -3.32 -20.80 7.96
N VAL A 100 -3.96 -20.33 6.89
CA VAL A 100 -4.23 -18.92 6.66
C VAL A 100 -5.52 -18.54 7.39
N ASN A 101 -5.37 -17.86 8.52
CA ASN A 101 -6.50 -17.31 9.28
C ASN A 101 -6.38 -15.79 9.40
N LEU A 102 -7.18 -15.07 8.61
CA LEU A 102 -7.21 -13.60 8.62
C LEU A 102 -7.74 -13.03 9.94
N GLY A 103 -8.61 -13.75 10.65
CA GLY A 103 -9.10 -13.33 11.97
C GLY A 103 -7.98 -13.32 13.01
N THR A 104 -7.16 -14.37 13.04
CA THR A 104 -5.97 -14.45 13.90
C THR A 104 -4.94 -13.39 13.50
N ALA A 105 -4.69 -13.21 12.21
CA ALA A 105 -3.78 -12.18 11.71
C ALA A 105 -4.26 -10.77 12.09
N SER A 106 -5.55 -10.48 11.94
CA SER A 106 -6.17 -9.23 12.37
C SER A 106 -6.02 -9.04 13.88
N GLY A 107 -6.33 -10.05 14.70
CA GLY A 107 -6.23 -9.96 16.16
C GLY A 107 -4.80 -9.69 16.65
N LEU A 108 -3.78 -10.29 16.02
CA LEU A 108 -2.38 -10.03 16.32
C LEU A 108 -1.96 -8.62 15.90
N THR A 109 -2.42 -8.17 14.74
CA THR A 109 -2.17 -6.81 14.24
C THR A 109 -2.85 -5.74 15.08
N SER A 110 -4.09 -5.96 15.53
CA SER A 110 -4.83 -5.01 16.38
C SER A 110 -4.10 -4.68 17.67
N LYS A 111 -3.39 -5.65 18.27
CA LYS A 111 -2.54 -5.42 19.46
C LYS A 111 -1.37 -4.47 19.18
N LYS A 112 -0.95 -4.36 17.92
CA LYS A 112 0.13 -3.48 17.46
C LYS A 112 -0.40 -2.27 16.68
N ALA A 113 -1.72 -2.09 16.56
CA ALA A 113 -2.31 -1.02 15.76
C ALA A 113 -1.79 0.38 16.12
N PRO A 114 -1.63 0.78 17.41
CA PRO A 114 -1.09 2.09 17.73
C PRO A 114 0.34 2.31 17.18
N ILE A 115 1.18 1.29 17.26
CA ILE A 115 2.57 1.33 16.76
C ILE A 115 2.56 1.39 15.22
N LEU A 116 1.72 0.58 14.57
CA LEU A 116 1.61 0.56 13.12
C LEU A 116 1.08 1.89 12.58
N ILE A 117 0.03 2.44 13.18
CA ILE A 117 -0.56 3.73 12.79
C ILE A 117 0.47 4.84 12.99
N ALA A 118 1.14 4.89 14.15
CA ALA A 118 2.18 5.88 14.41
C ALA A 118 3.34 5.77 13.41
N SER A 119 3.75 4.55 13.05
CA SER A 119 4.79 4.33 12.03
C SER A 119 4.34 4.76 10.63
N GLY A 120 3.13 4.39 10.22
CA GLY A 120 2.57 4.76 8.92
C GLY A 120 2.42 6.27 8.79
N PHE A 121 1.92 6.94 9.83
CA PHE A 121 1.82 8.39 9.87
C PHE A 121 3.18 9.07 9.78
N LEU A 122 4.17 8.63 10.57
CA LEU A 122 5.50 9.22 10.55
C LEU A 122 6.21 9.00 9.20
N ILE A 123 6.12 7.80 8.63
CA ILE A 123 6.64 7.49 7.29
C ILE A 123 5.93 8.35 6.23
N GLY A 124 4.60 8.44 6.29
CA GLY A 124 3.79 9.24 5.38
C GLY A 124 4.16 10.72 5.41
N LEU A 125 4.41 11.28 6.61
CA LEU A 125 4.92 12.64 6.76
C LEU A 125 6.31 12.81 6.14
N MET A 126 7.23 11.88 6.37
CA MET A 126 8.58 11.94 5.80
C MET A 126 8.56 11.86 4.27
N ILE A 127 7.77 10.95 3.69
CA ILE A 127 7.63 10.80 2.25
C ILE A 127 6.96 12.04 1.65
N SER A 128 5.88 12.53 2.26
CA SER A 128 5.18 13.73 1.80
C SER A 128 6.08 14.96 1.86
N ALA A 129 6.74 15.23 2.98
CA ALA A 129 7.66 16.35 3.14
C ALA A 129 8.85 16.22 2.17
N GLY A 130 9.40 15.01 2.00
CA GLY A 130 10.44 14.73 1.03
C GLY A 130 9.98 15.11 -0.38
N THR A 131 8.84 14.59 -0.80
CA THR A 131 8.27 14.81 -2.15
C THR A 131 7.92 16.27 -2.40
N LEU A 132 7.38 16.98 -1.41
CA LEU A 132 7.04 18.41 -1.49
C LEU A 132 8.28 19.28 -1.64
N LEU A 133 9.38 18.95 -0.95
CA LEU A 133 10.64 19.66 -1.10
C LEU A 133 11.26 19.39 -2.47
N LEU A 134 11.40 18.11 -2.85
CA LEU A 134 11.87 17.63 -4.14
C LEU A 134 11.44 16.16 -4.34
N ILE A 135 11.02 15.77 -5.55
CA ILE A 135 10.57 14.38 -5.84
C ILE A 135 11.63 13.32 -5.44
N ILE A 136 12.92 13.63 -5.62
CA ILE A 136 14.03 12.71 -5.35
C ILE A 136 14.13 12.32 -3.85
N PRO A 137 14.19 13.26 -2.88
CA PRO A 137 14.09 12.96 -1.45
C PRO A 137 12.87 12.09 -1.06
N GLY A 138 11.70 12.35 -1.64
CA GLY A 138 10.51 11.53 -1.42
C GLY A 138 10.74 10.05 -1.76
N MET A 139 11.30 9.79 -2.95
CA MET A 139 11.66 8.43 -3.36
C MET A 139 12.68 7.77 -2.44
N TYR A 140 13.68 8.53 -1.95
CA TYR A 140 14.65 8.00 -0.98
C TYR A 140 14.00 7.53 0.32
N PHE A 141 13.03 8.28 0.86
CA PHE A 141 12.31 7.87 2.06
C PHE A 141 11.41 6.66 1.81
N THR A 142 10.74 6.59 0.66
CA THR A 142 9.95 5.39 0.28
C THR A 142 10.84 4.15 0.26
N ILE A 143 12.01 4.23 -0.36
CA ILE A 143 12.96 3.10 -0.41
C ILE A 143 13.44 2.71 0.99
N TRP A 144 13.78 3.69 1.83
CA TRP A 144 14.29 3.42 3.18
C TRP A 144 13.26 2.81 4.12
N TYR A 145 11.98 3.15 3.95
CA TYR A 145 10.94 2.72 4.89
C TYR A 145 10.02 1.61 4.36
N PHE A 146 10.27 1.12 3.15
CA PHE A 146 9.49 0.06 2.50
C PHE A 146 9.34 -1.22 3.34
N TYR A 147 10.34 -1.58 4.16
CA TYR A 147 10.34 -2.81 4.96
C TYR A 147 9.96 -2.60 6.44
N THR A 148 9.44 -1.43 6.81
CA THR A 148 9.29 -1.06 8.23
C THR A 148 8.29 -1.94 8.97
N ILE A 149 7.16 -2.26 8.34
CA ILE A 149 6.10 -3.04 8.97
C ILE A 149 6.56 -4.47 9.31
N PRO A 150 7.26 -5.20 8.41
CA PRO A 150 7.93 -6.46 8.75
C PRO A 150 8.78 -6.38 10.04
N PHE A 151 9.62 -5.36 10.19
CA PHE A 151 10.45 -5.19 11.39
C PHE A 151 9.61 -4.96 12.66
N ILE A 152 8.55 -4.16 12.58
CA ILE A 152 7.67 -3.88 13.73
C ILE A 152 6.91 -5.15 14.17
N MET A 153 6.36 -5.88 13.19
CA MET A 153 5.51 -7.03 13.45
C MET A 153 6.31 -8.28 13.83
N LEU A 154 7.41 -8.56 13.13
CA LEU A 154 8.15 -9.83 13.25
C LEU A 154 9.28 -9.78 14.28
N GLU A 155 9.78 -8.59 14.62
CA GLU A 155 10.82 -8.42 15.64
C GLU A 155 10.32 -7.66 16.88
N ASN A 156 9.01 -7.42 16.95
CA ASN A 156 8.39 -6.69 18.05
C ASN A 156 9.01 -5.30 18.32
N ARG A 157 9.55 -4.65 17.27
CA ARG A 157 10.20 -3.34 17.40
C ARG A 157 9.18 -2.22 17.61
N GLY A 158 9.61 -1.17 18.32
CA GLY A 158 8.89 0.10 18.38
C GLY A 158 8.98 0.87 17.06
N VAL A 159 8.28 2.01 16.99
CA VAL A 159 8.16 2.84 15.77
C VAL A 159 9.53 3.23 15.21
N LEU A 160 10.33 3.95 16.00
CA LEU A 160 11.62 4.48 15.56
C LEU A 160 12.63 3.36 15.28
N ASP A 161 12.64 2.31 16.09
CA ASP A 161 13.58 1.20 15.94
C ASP A 161 13.26 0.34 14.71
N GLY A 162 11.97 0.16 14.38
CA GLY A 162 11.53 -0.47 13.14
C GLY A 162 11.95 0.34 11.91
N MET A 163 11.77 1.66 11.95
CA MET A 163 12.17 2.56 10.87
C MET A 163 13.70 2.59 10.66
N LYS A 164 14.49 2.61 11.74
CA LYS A 164 15.95 2.54 11.67
C LYS A 164 16.40 1.22 11.03
N ALA A 165 15.83 0.10 11.47
CA ALA A 165 16.12 -1.22 10.92
C ALA A 165 15.82 -1.31 9.43
N SER A 166 14.64 -0.80 9.03
CA SER A 166 14.21 -0.73 7.63
C SER A 166 15.19 0.06 6.78
N LYS A 167 15.62 1.23 7.26
CA LYS A 167 16.60 2.08 6.58
C LYS A 167 17.95 1.41 6.41
N GLU A 168 18.45 0.75 7.45
CA GLU A 168 19.71 -0.01 7.40
C GLU A 168 19.61 -1.18 6.42
N PHE A 169 18.50 -1.91 6.45
CA PHE A 169 18.22 -3.03 5.54
C PHE A 169 18.10 -2.60 4.08
N ALA A 170 17.46 -1.46 3.81
CA ALA A 170 17.20 -0.94 2.47
C ALA A 170 18.42 -0.29 1.80
N ARG A 171 19.39 0.22 2.58
CA ARG A 171 20.58 0.91 2.07
C ARG A 171 21.37 0.10 1.05
N ASN A 172 21.47 -1.21 1.28
CA ASN A 172 22.21 -2.13 0.42
C ASN A 172 21.36 -2.70 -0.74
N LYS A 173 20.08 -2.32 -0.84
CA LYS A 173 19.09 -2.95 -1.72
C LYS A 173 18.28 -1.96 -2.55
N LYS A 174 18.76 -0.72 -2.66
CA LYS A 174 18.06 0.36 -3.36
C LYS A 174 17.58 -0.06 -4.75
N SER A 175 18.43 -0.71 -5.55
CA SER A 175 18.06 -1.18 -6.90
C SER A 175 16.94 -2.22 -6.88
N ASN A 176 16.96 -3.15 -5.91
CA ASN A 176 15.92 -4.16 -5.78
C ASN A 176 14.60 -3.54 -5.32
N THR A 177 14.64 -2.68 -4.30
CA THR A 177 13.45 -1.97 -3.82
C THR A 177 12.84 -1.10 -4.90
N ILE A 178 13.63 -0.34 -5.67
CA ILE A 178 13.12 0.44 -6.81
C ILE A 178 12.41 -0.47 -7.81
N TYR A 179 13.02 -1.61 -8.17
CA TYR A 179 12.39 -2.56 -9.08
C TYR A 179 11.06 -3.10 -8.53
N PHE A 180 11.00 -3.41 -7.23
CA PHE A 180 9.79 -3.88 -6.56
C PHE A 180 8.69 -2.82 -6.42
N LEU A 181 9.05 -1.53 -6.37
CA LEU A 181 8.11 -0.41 -6.40
C LEU A 181 7.58 -0.18 -7.83
N THR A 182 8.48 -0.18 -8.82
CA THR A 182 8.16 0.21 -10.19
C THR A 182 7.32 -0.83 -10.92
N ILE A 183 7.59 -2.13 -10.75
CA ILE A 183 6.90 -3.16 -11.55
C ILE A 183 5.39 -3.25 -11.24
N PRO A 184 4.94 -3.39 -9.98
CA PRO A 184 3.51 -3.37 -9.67
C PRO A 184 2.84 -2.09 -10.16
N PHE A 185 3.51 -0.94 -10.00
CA PHE A 185 2.99 0.35 -10.47
C PHE A 185 2.84 0.41 -12.00
N LEU A 186 3.77 -0.18 -12.75
CA LEU A 186 3.68 -0.29 -14.21
C LEU A 186 2.45 -1.11 -14.62
N TYR A 187 2.21 -2.25 -13.96
CA TYR A 187 1.01 -3.07 -14.22
C TYR A 187 -0.27 -2.32 -13.91
N LEU A 188 -0.31 -1.56 -12.80
CA LEU A 188 -1.45 -0.72 -12.46
C LEU A 188 -1.71 0.32 -13.55
N PHE A 189 -0.67 1.03 -13.98
CA PHE A 189 -0.76 2.07 -15.01
C PHE A 189 -1.26 1.51 -16.34
N LEU A 190 -0.68 0.40 -16.81
CA LEU A 190 -1.08 -0.25 -18.06
C LEU A 190 -2.51 -0.79 -17.97
N GLY A 191 -2.86 -1.48 -16.88
CA GLY A 191 -4.20 -2.03 -16.66
C GLY A 191 -5.26 -0.94 -16.64
N SER A 192 -5.01 0.16 -15.94
CA SER A 192 -5.92 1.31 -15.86
C SER A 192 -6.07 2.01 -17.21
N SER A 193 -4.99 2.12 -17.98
CA SER A 193 -5.02 2.71 -19.33
C SER A 193 -5.89 1.90 -20.29
N ILE A 194 -5.78 0.58 -20.26
CA ILE A 194 -6.61 -0.32 -21.07
C ILE A 194 -8.06 -0.27 -20.60
N ALA A 195 -8.31 -0.28 -19.29
CA ALA A 195 -9.64 -0.14 -18.73
C ALA A 195 -10.30 1.18 -19.15
N GLY A 196 -9.52 2.27 -19.28
CA GLY A 196 -10.02 3.58 -19.75
C GLY A 196 -10.69 3.53 -21.12
N VAL A 197 -10.30 2.61 -22.01
CA VAL A 197 -11.00 2.40 -23.29
C VAL A 197 -12.40 1.82 -23.07
N VAL A 198 -12.54 0.91 -22.11
CA VAL A 198 -13.83 0.29 -21.73
C VAL A 198 -14.79 1.30 -21.12
N PHE A 199 -14.28 2.34 -20.45
CA PHE A 199 -15.11 3.38 -19.82
C PHE A 199 -16.08 4.04 -20.81
N TYR A 200 -15.65 4.29 -22.04
CA TYR A 200 -16.49 4.92 -23.07
C TYR A 200 -17.64 4.04 -23.55
N SER A 201 -17.49 2.71 -23.46
CA SER A 201 -18.51 1.76 -23.91
C SER A 201 -19.40 1.28 -22.77
N VAL A 202 -18.80 0.93 -21.62
CA VAL A 202 -19.49 0.34 -20.47
C VAL A 202 -18.88 0.88 -19.16
N PRO A 203 -19.34 2.05 -18.66
CA PRO A 203 -18.78 2.68 -17.46
C PRO A 203 -18.81 1.78 -16.22
N MET A 204 -19.85 0.96 -16.04
CA MET A 204 -19.95 0.06 -14.89
C MET A 204 -18.88 -1.04 -14.91
N ALA A 205 -18.56 -1.57 -16.10
CA ALA A 205 -17.50 -2.56 -16.26
C ALA A 205 -16.12 -1.96 -15.95
N TYR A 206 -15.88 -0.70 -16.32
CA TYR A 206 -14.66 0.02 -15.95
C TYR A 206 -14.45 0.03 -14.43
N TYR A 207 -15.46 0.39 -13.64
CA TYR A 207 -15.32 0.42 -12.18
C TYR A 207 -15.05 -0.96 -11.60
N ALA A 208 -15.76 -1.99 -12.05
CA ALA A 208 -15.55 -3.37 -11.60
C ALA A 208 -14.13 -3.86 -11.92
N ILE A 209 -13.63 -3.59 -13.14
CA ILE A 209 -12.26 -3.95 -13.55
C ILE A 209 -11.22 -3.26 -12.67
N ASN A 210 -11.36 -1.96 -12.42
CA ASN A 210 -10.40 -1.22 -11.60
C ASN A 210 -10.41 -1.69 -10.15
N ILE A 211 -11.57 -2.02 -9.57
CA ILE A 211 -11.63 -2.58 -8.20
C ILE A 211 -10.81 -3.88 -8.11
N VAL A 212 -10.96 -4.77 -9.09
CA VAL A 212 -10.23 -6.04 -9.13
C VAL A 212 -8.73 -5.81 -9.35
N LEU A 213 -8.36 -4.95 -10.30
CA LEU A 213 -6.97 -4.62 -10.60
C LEU A 213 -6.25 -3.99 -9.40
N ASP A 214 -6.85 -2.95 -8.80
CA ASP A 214 -6.31 -2.27 -7.62
C ASP A 214 -6.11 -3.26 -6.47
N SER A 215 -7.10 -4.12 -6.23
CA SER A 215 -7.03 -5.11 -5.15
C SER A 215 -5.86 -6.07 -5.34
N ILE A 216 -5.67 -6.61 -6.56
CA ILE A 216 -4.57 -7.52 -6.87
C ILE A 216 -3.22 -6.81 -6.75
N ILE A 217 -3.09 -5.64 -7.35
CA ILE A 217 -1.81 -4.93 -7.40
C ILE A 217 -1.41 -4.38 -6.03
N PHE A 218 -2.34 -3.81 -5.27
CA PHE A 218 -2.02 -3.33 -3.91
C PHE A 218 -1.73 -4.48 -2.96
N THR A 219 -2.44 -5.61 -3.04
CA THR A 219 -2.04 -6.81 -2.30
C THR A 219 -0.64 -7.24 -2.70
N TRP A 220 -0.32 -7.28 -3.98
CA TRP A 220 1.01 -7.66 -4.45
C TRP A 220 2.10 -6.74 -3.91
N TYR A 221 1.87 -5.43 -3.97
CA TYR A 221 2.75 -4.42 -3.42
C TYR A 221 3.02 -4.63 -1.92
N SER A 222 1.99 -4.92 -1.12
CA SER A 222 2.12 -5.18 0.32
C SER A 222 2.77 -6.52 0.68
N VAL A 223 2.65 -7.52 -0.19
CA VAL A 223 3.24 -8.86 0.05
C VAL A 223 4.75 -8.88 -0.22
N ILE A 224 5.22 -8.11 -1.20
CA ILE A 224 6.65 -8.06 -1.57
C ILE A 224 7.60 -7.73 -0.41
N PRO A 225 7.40 -6.65 0.37
CA PRO A 225 8.34 -6.30 1.44
C PRO A 225 8.42 -7.40 2.52
N VAL A 226 7.28 -8.05 2.83
CA VAL A 226 7.24 -9.16 3.79
C VAL A 226 8.00 -10.37 3.27
N TYR A 227 7.75 -10.76 2.02
CA TYR A 227 8.41 -11.91 1.41
C TYR A 227 9.94 -11.72 1.32
N VAL A 228 10.38 -10.55 0.85
CA VAL A 228 11.82 -10.22 0.75
C VAL A 228 12.47 -10.25 2.13
N TYR A 229 11.80 -9.65 3.13
CA TYR A 229 12.28 -9.69 4.51
C TYR A 229 12.43 -11.13 5.02
N LEU A 230 11.39 -11.96 4.90
CA LEU A 230 11.41 -13.35 5.40
C LEU A 230 12.44 -14.22 4.68
N LYS A 231 12.60 -14.05 3.36
CA LYS A 231 13.58 -14.78 2.54
C LYS A 231 15.02 -14.45 2.94
N GLU A 232 15.33 -13.21 3.23
CA GLU A 232 16.70 -12.82 3.58
C GLU A 232 17.09 -13.16 5.01
N PHE A 233 16.15 -13.08 5.96
CA PHE A 233 16.42 -13.44 7.34
C PHE A 233 16.29 -14.95 7.61
N GLY A 234 15.98 -15.77 6.60
CA GLY A 234 15.84 -17.23 6.72
C GLY A 234 14.77 -17.63 7.75
N ARG A 235 13.68 -16.86 7.82
CA ARG A 235 12.65 -16.99 8.87
C ARG A 235 11.47 -17.86 8.46
N TRP A 236 11.69 -18.87 7.64
CA TRP A 236 10.71 -19.90 7.28
C TRP A 236 11.41 -21.16 6.77
#